data_AF-A0A838WH38-F1
#
_entry.id   AF-A0A838WH38-F1
#
_cell.length_a   1.000
_cell.length_b   1.000
_cell.length_c   1.000
_cell.angle_alpha   90.00
_cell.angle_beta   90.00
_cell.angle_gamma   90.00
#
_symmetry.space_group_name_H-M   'P 1'
#
loop_
_entity.id
_entity.type
_entity.pdbx_description
1 polymer ?
#
loop_
_entity_poly.entity_id
_entity_poly.type
_entity_poly.pdbx_seq_one_letter_code
_entity_poly.pdbx_strand_id
1 'polypeptide(L)'
;MERIKLSQTAKDQLLKLKRVTRIEQWNILCRWAFCRSLAETSPPSPIPIPQDSNVELSWKVFGGEIADILLLALKQRCNNDGLGTDSETLITQFRLHLHRGIGYLAGDPNIKSIEDFIDLTSKNVKS
;
A
#
# COMPACT_ATOMS: atom_id res chain seq x y z
N MET A 1 -7.96 2.85 -12.93
CA MET A 1 -7.20 3.60 -11.91
C MET A 1 -6.21 4.50 -12.62
N GLU A 2 -6.48 5.81 -12.68
CA GLU A 2 -5.57 6.73 -13.39
C GLU A 2 -4.69 7.52 -12.42
N ARG A 3 -5.28 8.02 -11.32
CA ARG A 3 -4.62 8.86 -10.32
C ARG A 3 -4.84 8.30 -8.92
N ILE A 4 -3.81 8.37 -8.10
CA ILE A 4 -3.78 7.97 -6.70
C ILE A 4 -3.45 9.21 -5.89
N LYS A 5 -4.41 9.69 -5.10
CA LYS A 5 -4.22 10.81 -4.19
C LYS A 5 -4.28 10.33 -2.74
N LEU A 6 -3.23 10.62 -1.97
CA LEU A 6 -3.11 10.19 -0.58
C LEU A 6 -3.80 11.16 0.39
N SER A 7 -4.12 10.68 1.58
CA SER A 7 -4.47 11.52 2.73
C SER A 7 -3.24 12.21 3.32
N GLN A 8 -3.46 13.32 4.03
CA GLN A 8 -2.41 14.05 4.73
C GLN A 8 -1.76 13.18 5.81
N THR A 9 -2.55 12.39 6.55
CA THR A 9 -2.04 11.40 7.52
C THR A 9 -1.07 10.40 6.89
N ALA A 10 -1.42 9.86 5.72
CA ALA A 10 -0.57 8.89 5.04
C ALA A 10 0.71 9.51 4.52
N LYS A 11 0.66 10.76 4.05
CA LYS A 11 1.86 11.53 3.69
C LYS A 11 2.79 11.68 4.89
N ASP A 12 2.28 12.01 6.08
CA ASP A 12 3.10 12.19 7.28
C ASP A 12 3.73 10.87 7.75
N GLN A 13 2.96 9.78 7.68
CA GLN A 13 3.46 8.41 7.93
C GLN A 13 4.57 8.02 6.95
N LEU A 14 4.37 8.29 5.66
CA LEU A 14 5.37 8.03 4.64
C LEU A 14 6.62 8.91 4.86
N LEU A 15 6.50 10.19 5.23
CA LEU A 15 7.65 11.04 5.57
C LEU A 15 8.50 10.45 6.69
N LYS A 16 7.88 9.88 7.74
CA LYS A 16 8.59 9.15 8.80
C LYS A 16 9.35 7.96 8.21
N LEU A 17 8.70 7.16 7.36
CA LEU A 17 9.33 6.01 6.70
C LEU A 17 10.51 6.42 5.82
N LYS A 18 10.42 7.51 5.04
CA LYS A 18 11.53 8.02 4.23
C LYS A 18 12.77 8.36 5.07
N ARG A 19 12.56 8.93 6.28
CA ARG A 19 13.67 9.29 7.17
C ARG A 19 14.43 8.07 7.67
N VAL A 20 13.72 7.00 8.03
CA VAL A 20 14.34 5.80 8.62
C VAL A 20 14.86 4.84 7.55
N THR A 21 14.14 4.67 6.44
CA THR A 21 14.52 3.73 5.36
C THR A 21 15.44 4.36 4.31
N ARG A 22 15.57 5.69 4.28
CA ARG A 22 16.27 6.45 3.20
C ARG A 22 15.68 6.26 1.80
N ILE A 23 14.50 5.63 1.66
CA ILE A 23 13.80 5.51 0.38
C ILE A 23 13.12 6.83 0.05
N GLU A 24 13.64 7.55 -0.95
CA GLU A 24 13.12 8.88 -1.29
C GLU A 24 11.87 8.87 -2.19
N GLN A 25 11.60 7.76 -2.87
CA GLN A 25 10.50 7.71 -3.84
C GLN A 25 9.21 7.21 -3.18
N TRP A 26 8.14 8.00 -3.29
CA TRP A 26 6.83 7.68 -2.69
C TRP A 26 6.24 6.38 -3.24
N ASN A 27 6.37 6.15 -4.54
CA ASN A 27 5.86 4.93 -5.19
C ASN A 27 6.50 3.67 -4.62
N ILE A 28 7.80 3.67 -4.29
CA ILE A 28 8.46 2.51 -3.68
C ILE A 28 7.84 2.20 -2.31
N LEU A 29 7.74 3.19 -1.41
CA LEU A 29 7.14 2.98 -0.09
C LEU A 29 5.66 2.57 -0.18
N CYS A 30 4.91 3.18 -1.11
CA CYS A 30 3.51 2.83 -1.34
C CYS A 30 3.35 1.39 -1.86
N ARG A 31 4.28 0.87 -2.68
CA ARG A 31 4.28 -0.54 -3.11
C ARG A 31 4.51 -1.48 -1.93
N TRP A 32 5.50 -1.20 -1.09
CA TRP A 32 5.74 -1.97 0.14
C TRP A 32 4.50 -2.00 1.03
N ALA A 33 3.89 -0.84 1.28
CA ALA A 33 2.66 -0.73 2.04
C ALA A 33 1.52 -1.55 1.43
N PHE A 34 1.28 -1.39 0.13
CA PHE A 34 0.21 -2.09 -0.57
C PHE A 34 0.40 -3.61 -0.50
N CYS A 35 1.59 -4.12 -0.79
CA CYS A 35 1.90 -5.55 -0.70
C CYS A 35 1.80 -6.07 0.76
N ARG A 36 2.29 -5.30 1.74
CA ARG A 36 2.16 -5.66 3.17
C ARG A 36 0.71 -5.85 3.56
N SER A 37 -0.17 -4.97 3.07
CA SER A 37 -1.60 -5.02 3.30
C SER A 37 -2.27 -6.18 2.56
N LEU A 38 -1.88 -6.48 1.32
CA LEU A 38 -2.44 -7.62 0.58
C LEU A 38 -2.13 -8.97 1.24
N ALA A 39 -0.98 -9.09 1.90
CA ALA A 39 -0.55 -10.30 2.59
C ALA A 39 -1.35 -10.63 3.86
N GLU A 40 -2.10 -9.67 4.41
CA GLU A 40 -2.94 -9.90 5.59
C GLU A 40 -4.19 -10.72 5.24
N THR A 41 -4.60 -11.63 6.12
CA THR A 41 -5.79 -12.47 5.87
C THR A 41 -7.09 -11.69 5.97
N SER A 42 -7.18 -10.73 6.90
CA SER A 42 -8.39 -9.92 7.10
C SER A 42 -8.53 -8.82 6.04
N PRO A 43 -9.75 -8.50 5.58
CA PRO A 43 -9.99 -7.36 4.69
C PRO A 43 -9.76 -6.04 5.42
N PRO A 44 -9.39 -4.96 4.72
CA PRO A 44 -9.27 -3.64 5.34
C PRO A 44 -10.66 -3.12 5.75
N SER A 45 -10.73 -2.39 6.87
CA SER A 45 -11.98 -1.77 7.32
C SER A 45 -12.50 -0.77 6.28
N PRO A 46 -13.80 -0.74 5.96
CA PRO A 46 -14.38 0.11 4.92
C PRO A 46 -14.56 1.56 5.41
N ILE A 47 -13.46 2.21 5.77
CA ILE A 47 -13.45 3.59 6.25
C ILE A 47 -13.21 4.58 5.11
N PRO A 48 -13.92 5.71 5.06
CA PRO A 48 -13.62 6.77 4.11
C PRO A 48 -12.20 7.28 4.28
N ILE A 49 -11.46 7.37 3.17
CA ILE A 49 -10.09 7.90 3.16
C ILE A 49 -10.11 9.31 2.55
N PRO A 50 -9.76 10.36 3.30
CA PRO A 50 -9.69 11.72 2.76
C PRO A 50 -8.62 11.86 1.67
N GLN A 51 -8.83 12.81 0.75
CA GLN A 51 -7.94 13.12 -0.37
C GLN A 51 -7.35 14.54 -0.25
N ASP A 52 -6.84 14.84 0.94
CA ASP A 52 -6.47 16.17 1.41
C ASP A 52 -4.97 16.48 1.34
N SER A 53 -4.13 15.52 0.91
CA SER A 53 -2.71 15.80 0.69
C SER A 53 -2.41 16.35 -0.71
N ASN A 54 -1.21 16.91 -0.87
CA ASN A 54 -0.65 17.28 -2.17
C ASN A 54 0.17 16.14 -2.84
N VAL A 55 0.18 14.93 -2.26
CA VAL A 55 0.90 13.80 -2.85
C VAL A 55 -0.05 13.03 -3.77
N GLU A 56 0.29 13.08 -5.06
CA GLU A 56 -0.44 12.41 -6.13
C GLU A 56 0.52 11.63 -7.03
N LEU A 57 0.12 10.42 -7.41
CA LEU A 57 0.86 9.54 -8.31
C LEU A 57 -0.09 9.03 -9.39
N SER A 58 0.36 8.95 -10.64
CA SER A 58 -0.39 8.18 -11.64
C SER A 58 -0.23 6.69 -11.38
N TRP A 59 -1.20 5.86 -11.80
CA TRP A 59 -1.07 4.40 -11.69
C TRP A 59 0.20 3.88 -12.40
N LYS A 60 0.54 4.49 -13.55
CA LYS A 60 1.77 4.18 -14.29
C LYS A 60 3.05 4.45 -13.47
N VAL A 61 3.13 5.58 -12.77
CA VAL A 61 4.28 5.89 -11.89
C VAL A 61 4.27 5.01 -10.65
N PHE A 62 3.08 4.76 -10.09
CA PHE A 62 2.91 3.88 -8.94
C PHE A 62 3.37 2.47 -9.26
N GLY A 63 2.87 1.81 -10.30
CA GLY A 63 3.14 0.41 -10.58
C GLY A 63 4.35 0.14 -11.49
N GLY A 64 4.71 1.08 -12.37
CA GLY A 64 5.79 0.87 -13.34
C GLY A 64 5.57 -0.42 -14.15
N GLU A 65 6.62 -1.21 -14.29
CA GLU A 65 6.59 -2.50 -15.01
C GLU A 65 5.73 -3.57 -14.32
N ILE A 66 5.51 -3.46 -13.01
CA ILE A 66 4.70 -4.44 -12.24
C ILE A 66 3.25 -3.99 -12.06
N ALA A 67 2.81 -2.93 -12.73
CA ALA A 67 1.48 -2.34 -12.56
C ALA A 67 0.36 -3.37 -12.78
N ASP A 68 0.47 -4.21 -13.80
CA ASP A 68 -0.53 -5.23 -14.11
C ASP A 68 -0.55 -6.36 -13.08
N ILE A 69 0.62 -6.73 -12.54
CA ILE A 69 0.74 -7.73 -11.46
C ILE A 69 0.07 -7.20 -10.18
N LEU A 70 0.31 -5.94 -9.83
CA LEU A 70 -0.32 -5.32 -8.65
C LEU A 70 -1.86 -5.23 -8.81
N LEU A 71 -2.32 -4.92 -10.03
CA LEU A 71 -3.76 -4.91 -10.33
C LEU A 71 -4.36 -6.32 -10.26
N LEU A 72 -3.66 -7.33 -10.78
CA LEU A 72 -4.10 -8.71 -10.72
C LEU A 72 -4.18 -9.19 -9.26
N ALA A 73 -3.18 -8.89 -8.45
CA ALA A 73 -3.18 -9.23 -7.02
C ALA A 73 -4.36 -8.56 -6.29
N LEU A 74 -4.68 -7.30 -6.61
CA LEU A 74 -5.86 -6.62 -6.07
C LEU A 74 -7.17 -7.31 -6.48
N LYS A 75 -7.31 -7.69 -7.75
CA LYS A 75 -8.50 -8.40 -8.24
C LYS A 75 -8.67 -9.75 -7.56
N GLN A 76 -7.58 -10.51 -7.44
CA GLN A 76 -7.59 -11.77 -6.70
C GLN A 76 -8.00 -11.56 -5.25
N ARG A 77 -7.49 -10.49 -4.62
CA ARG A 77 -7.86 -10.14 -3.26
C ARG A 77 -9.34 -9.83 -3.12
N CYS A 78 -9.90 -9.01 -4.02
CA CYS A 78 -11.33 -8.71 -4.05
C CYS A 78 -12.16 -9.99 -4.18
N ASN A 79 -11.77 -10.89 -5.09
CA ASN A 79 -12.44 -12.17 -5.27
C ASN A 79 -12.41 -13.03 -3.98
N ASN A 80 -11.27 -13.10 -3.29
CA ASN A 80 -11.15 -13.84 -2.03
C ASN A 80 -12.05 -13.25 -0.92
N ASP A 81 -12.23 -11.93 -0.92
CA ASP A 81 -13.09 -11.22 0.03
C ASP A 81 -14.57 -11.19 -0.40
N GLY A 82 -14.95 -11.85 -1.50
CA GLY A 82 -16.33 -11.88 -2.01
C GLY A 82 -16.81 -10.57 -2.62
N LEU A 83 -15.89 -9.73 -3.10
CA LEU A 83 -16.14 -8.43 -3.71
C LEU A 83 -16.09 -8.49 -5.24
N GLY A 84 -16.72 -7.51 -5.90
CA GLY A 84 -16.61 -7.31 -7.34
C GLY A 84 -15.24 -6.82 -7.80
N THR A 85 -15.01 -6.81 -9.11
CA THR A 85 -13.79 -6.29 -9.73
C THR A 85 -14.07 -5.17 -10.73
N ASP A 86 -15.20 -4.48 -10.59
CA ASP A 86 -15.49 -3.27 -11.34
C ASP A 86 -14.52 -2.14 -10.93
N SER A 87 -14.44 -1.10 -11.75
CA SER A 87 -13.46 -0.04 -11.54
C SER A 87 -13.64 0.71 -10.21
N GLU A 88 -14.87 0.90 -9.74
CA GLU A 88 -15.15 1.63 -8.51
C GLU A 88 -14.74 0.82 -7.29
N THR A 89 -15.09 -0.47 -7.27
CA THR A 89 -14.64 -1.41 -6.23
C THR A 89 -13.13 -1.48 -6.16
N LEU A 90 -12.44 -1.62 -7.31
CA LEU A 90 -10.98 -1.71 -7.33
C LEU A 90 -10.31 -0.42 -6.86
N ILE A 91 -10.82 0.76 -7.24
CA ILE A 91 -10.29 2.05 -6.76
C ILE A 91 -10.45 2.14 -5.24
N THR A 92 -11.61 1.77 -4.72
CA THR A 92 -11.90 1.79 -3.28
C THR A 92 -10.99 0.82 -2.53
N GLN A 93 -10.93 -0.44 -2.96
CA GLN A 93 -10.11 -1.46 -2.31
C GLN A 93 -8.62 -1.14 -2.38
N PHE A 94 -8.13 -0.64 -3.51
CA PHE A 94 -6.76 -0.17 -3.61
C PHE A 94 -6.42 0.88 -2.55
N ARG A 95 -7.29 1.88 -2.38
CA ARG A 95 -7.10 2.95 -1.38
C ARG A 95 -7.10 2.39 0.03
N LEU A 96 -8.07 1.56 0.38
CA LEU A 96 -8.17 0.96 1.71
C LEU A 96 -6.92 0.12 2.03
N HIS A 97 -6.48 -0.71 1.08
CA HIS A 97 -5.27 -1.52 1.25
C HIS A 97 -4.02 -0.66 1.39
N LEU A 98 -3.83 0.34 0.51
CA LEU A 98 -2.67 1.21 0.54
C LEU A 98 -2.57 1.94 1.88
N HIS A 99 -3.66 2.54 2.36
CA HIS A 99 -3.66 3.30 3.61
C HIS A 99 -3.46 2.42 4.84
N ARG A 100 -4.10 1.24 4.89
CA ARG A 100 -3.84 0.25 5.95
C ARG A 100 -2.36 -0.16 5.98
N GLY A 101 -1.80 -0.45 4.81
CA GLY A 101 -0.40 -0.84 4.67
C GLY A 101 0.57 0.24 5.15
N ILE A 102 0.31 1.50 4.80
CA ILE A 102 1.11 2.64 5.28
C ILE A 102 1.03 2.73 6.81
N GLY A 103 -0.18 2.56 7.37
CA GLY A 103 -0.39 2.52 8.81
C GLY A 103 0.41 1.42 9.50
N TYR A 104 0.42 0.20 8.96
CA TYR A 104 1.22 -0.90 9.50
C TYR A 104 2.72 -0.61 9.46
N LEU A 105 3.25 -0.17 8.32
CA LEU A 105 4.68 0.11 8.22
C LEU A 105 5.10 1.27 9.13
N ALA A 106 4.34 2.36 9.18
CA ALA A 106 4.68 3.51 10.01
C ALA A 106 4.49 3.26 11.52
N GLY A 107 3.59 2.33 11.86
CA GLY A 107 3.26 1.92 13.22
C GLY A 107 4.15 0.81 13.78
N ASP A 108 4.90 0.08 12.94
CA ASP A 108 5.79 -0.98 13.39
C ASP A 108 7.06 -0.39 14.03
N PRO A 109 7.31 -0.59 15.34
CA PRO A 109 8.48 -0.06 16.02
C PRO A 109 9.79 -0.73 15.58
N ASN A 110 9.72 -1.87 14.89
CA ASN A 110 10.89 -2.59 14.39
C ASN A 110 11.44 -2.01 13.09
N ILE A 111 10.65 -1.19 12.37
CA ILE A 111 11.08 -0.58 11.11
C ILE A 111 11.92 0.66 11.41
N LYS A 112 13.23 0.53 11.27
CA LYS A 112 14.22 1.59 11.54
C LYS A 112 15.19 1.82 10.38
N SER A 113 15.18 0.92 9.39
CA SER A 113 16.11 0.89 8.27
C SER A 113 15.47 0.23 7.03
N ILE A 114 16.19 0.19 5.92
CA ILE A 114 15.72 -0.50 4.71
C ILE A 114 15.82 -2.02 4.86
N GLU A 115 16.77 -2.51 5.65
CA GLU A 115 16.98 -3.92 5.94
C GLU A 115 15.75 -4.53 6.63
N ASP A 116 15.09 -3.77 7.50
CA ASP A 116 13.87 -4.23 8.18
C ASP A 116 12.72 -4.52 7.21
N PHE A 117 12.67 -3.87 6.04
CA PHE A 117 11.67 -4.20 5.01
C PHE A 117 11.93 -5.57 4.38
N ILE A 118 13.21 -5.93 4.21
CA ILE A 118 13.60 -7.23 3.67
C ILE A 118 13.21 -8.32 4.67
N ASP A 119 13.44 -8.09 5.96
CA ASP A 119 13.10 -9.04 7.02
C ASP A 119 11.59 -9.32 7.14
N LEU A 120 10.72 -8.37 6.75
CA LEU A 120 9.28 -8.60 6.67
C LEU A 120 8.92 -9.70 5.65
N THR A 121 9.74 -9.88 4.62
CA THR A 121 9.53 -10.92 3.60
C THR A 121 10.02 -12.29 4.07
N SER A 122 11.15 -12.32 4.78
CA SER A 122 11.79 -13.55 5.26
C SER A 122 11.01 -14.27 6.36
N LYS A 123 10.28 -13.52 7.21
CA LYS A 123 9.47 -14.10 8.29
C LYS A 123 8.24 -14.87 7.78
N ASN A 124 7.79 -14.61 6.55
CA ASN A 124 6.64 -15.28 5.94
C ASN A 124 7.02 -16.58 5.20
N VAL A 125 8.30 -16.95 5.14
CA VAL A 125 8.78 -18.16 4.43
C VAL A 125 8.81 -19.40 5.34
N LYS A 126 8.49 -19.26 6.63
CA LYS A 126 8.27 -20.43 7.50
C LYS A 126 6.83 -20.91 7.40
N SER A 127 6.55 -21.66 6.33
CA SER A 127 5.43 -22.61 6.22
C SER A 127 5.80 -23.93 6.87
#